data_AF-A0A7R9PZ37-F1
#
_entry.id   AF-A0A7R9PZ37-F1
#
_cell.length_a   1.000
_cell.length_b   1.000
_cell.length_c   1.000
_cell.angle_alpha   90.00
_cell.angle_beta   90.00
_cell.angle_gamma   90.00
#
_symmetry.space_group_name_H-M   'P 1'
#
loop_
_entity.id
_entity.type
_entity.pdbx_description
1 polymer ?
#
loop_
_entity_poly.entity_id
_entity_poly.type
_entity_poly.pdbx_seq_one_letter_code
_entity_poly.pdbx_strand_id
1 'polypeptide(L)'
;MIQYFQDYYVELFYYKPWPHAIRNFYIIWATILLGFWIPLMDDQFWNNGEPYNRLISALYYPFCRLIWTLCIALMIWCCLSGNGGLVNRLLSWKAFVPLARLTYSVYLTHAWIVWIFYSSRRERIDLNSFSLLLIFSHNLLMSYIIGIIFSVVFEMPCIKLNNYLLKYLKLSADKNERRKQLVPKFHKIEGNTIDFDGQRFCNTNIQLK
;
A
#
# COMPACT_ATOMS: atom_id res chain seq x y z
N MET A 1 -7.55 1.69 11.57
CA MET A 1 -7.92 0.30 11.27
C MET A 1 -6.76 -0.47 10.65
N ILE A 2 -6.13 0.02 9.56
CA ILE A 2 -4.95 -0.63 8.93
C ILE A 2 -3.74 -0.73 9.89
N GLN A 3 -3.45 0.31 10.68
CA GLN A 3 -2.38 0.28 11.68
C GLN A 3 -2.65 -0.73 12.81
N TYR A 4 -3.90 -0.83 13.28
CA TYR A 4 -4.29 -1.76 14.36
C TYR A 4 -4.18 -3.23 13.93
N PHE A 5 -4.45 -3.51 12.65
CA PHE A 5 -4.22 -4.83 12.07
C PHE A 5 -2.71 -5.10 11.94
N GLN A 6 -1.91 -4.12 11.51
CA GLN A 6 -0.46 -4.27 11.39
C GLN A 6 0.19 -4.62 12.74
N ASP A 7 -0.20 -3.95 13.83
CA ASP A 7 0.35 -4.17 15.17
C ASP A 7 -0.04 -5.55 15.73
N TYR A 8 -1.27 -6.02 15.50
CA TYR A 8 -1.74 -7.33 15.98
C TYR A 8 -1.03 -8.52 15.30
N TYR A 9 -0.74 -8.43 14.00
CA TYR A 9 0.01 -9.48 13.29
C TYR A 9 1.50 -9.45 13.68
N VAL A 10 2.06 -8.27 13.93
CA VAL A 10 3.46 -8.14 14.36
C VAL A 10 3.66 -8.75 15.76
N GLU A 11 2.75 -8.53 16.71
CA GLU A 11 2.87 -9.10 18.06
C GLU A 11 2.74 -10.62 18.10
N LEU A 12 1.86 -11.21 17.29
CA LEU A 12 1.66 -12.67 17.26
C LEU A 12 2.88 -13.43 16.71
N PHE A 13 3.68 -12.79 15.85
CA PHE A 13 4.90 -13.35 15.27
C PHE A 13 6.15 -13.13 16.13
N TYR A 14 6.22 -12.04 16.90
CA TYR A 14 7.41 -11.68 17.68
C TYR A 14 7.64 -12.57 18.91
N TYR A 15 6.59 -13.18 19.47
CA TYR A 15 6.67 -13.89 20.76
C TYR A 15 7.15 -15.36 20.68
N LYS A 16 7.17 -15.98 19.49
CA LYS A 16 7.47 -17.43 19.39
C LYS A 16 8.64 -17.74 18.44
N PRO A 17 9.90 -17.59 18.90
CA PRO A 17 11.06 -18.02 18.12
C PRO A 17 11.12 -19.55 18.10
N TRP A 18 10.82 -20.17 16.96
CA TRP A 18 10.96 -21.62 16.82
C TRP A 18 12.45 -22.00 16.69
N PRO A 19 13.02 -22.78 17.63
CA PRO A 19 14.46 -23.05 17.66
C PRO A 19 14.98 -23.87 16.45
N HIS A 20 14.11 -24.57 15.73
CA HIS A 20 14.50 -25.34 14.54
C HIS A 20 14.59 -24.50 13.26
N ALA A 21 13.94 -23.33 13.21
CA ALA A 21 13.95 -22.45 12.04
C ALA A 21 15.31 -21.73 11.86
N ILE A 22 16.08 -21.57 12.93
CA ILE A 22 17.41 -20.94 12.92
C ILE A 22 18.46 -21.83 12.24
N ARG A 23 18.39 -23.15 12.46
CA ARG A 23 19.32 -24.13 11.86
C ARG A 23 19.12 -24.31 10.36
N ASN A 24 17.90 -24.07 9.85
CA ASN A 24 17.53 -24.25 8.44
C ASN A 24 17.62 -22.95 7.62
N PHE A 25 18.27 -21.90 8.14
CA PHE A 25 18.46 -20.63 7.45
C PHE A 25 19.00 -20.84 6.01
N TYR A 26 20.08 -21.60 5.87
CA TYR A 26 20.69 -21.88 4.57
C TYR A 26 19.76 -22.59 3.59
N ILE A 27 18.87 -23.46 4.09
CA ILE A 27 17.87 -24.16 3.26
C ILE A 27 16.86 -23.15 2.70
N ILE A 28 16.40 -22.20 3.52
CA ILE A 28 15.44 -21.18 3.09
C ILE A 28 16.06 -20.21 2.06
N TRP A 29 17.32 -19.83 2.24
CA TRP A 29 18.03 -19.04 1.22
C TRP A 29 18.26 -19.82 -0.06
N ALA A 30 18.58 -21.11 0.03
CA ALA A 30 18.72 -21.97 -1.15
C ALA A 30 17.40 -22.13 -1.92
N THR A 31 16.25 -22.25 -1.23
CA THR A 31 14.94 -22.32 -1.91
C THR A 31 14.54 -21.01 -2.56
N ILE A 32 14.91 -19.87 -1.98
CA ILE A 32 14.72 -18.54 -2.59
C ILE A 32 15.58 -18.40 -3.86
N LEU A 33 16.85 -18.80 -3.81
CA LEU A 33 17.75 -18.74 -4.98
C LEU A 33 17.29 -19.69 -6.09
N LEU A 34 16.83 -20.90 -5.75
CA LEU A 34 16.22 -21.81 -6.71
C LEU A 34 14.93 -21.24 -7.31
N GLY A 35 14.08 -20.64 -6.48
CA GLY A 35 12.86 -19.97 -6.93
C GLY A 35 13.12 -18.77 -7.85
N PHE A 36 14.26 -18.10 -7.70
CA PHE A 36 14.73 -17.04 -8.59
C PHE A 36 15.26 -17.58 -9.92
N TRP A 37 15.85 -18.77 -9.92
CA TRP A 37 16.39 -19.41 -11.11
C TRP A 37 15.30 -19.91 -12.07
N ILE A 38 14.18 -20.43 -11.54
CA ILE A 38 13.10 -21.03 -12.34
C ILE A 38 12.51 -20.04 -13.37
N PRO A 39 12.13 -18.79 -13.03
CA PRO A 39 11.64 -17.82 -14.01
C PRO A 39 12.68 -17.38 -15.05
N LEU A 40 13.98 -17.46 -14.75
CA LEU A 40 15.03 -17.16 -15.72
C LEU A 40 15.19 -18.26 -16.77
N MET A 41 14.80 -19.49 -16.44
CA MET A 41 14.81 -20.62 -17.37
C MET A 41 13.55 -20.68 -18.25
N ASP A 42 12.48 -19.94 -17.92
CA ASP A 42 11.27 -19.87 -18.74
C ASP A 42 11.59 -19.36 -20.16
N ASP A 43 12.39 -18.29 -20.25
CA ASP A 43 12.80 -17.70 -21.55
C ASP A 43 13.55 -18.72 -22.43
N GLN A 44 14.38 -19.58 -21.82
CA GLN A 44 15.08 -20.63 -22.55
C GLN A 44 14.13 -21.72 -23.06
N PHE A 45 13.14 -22.12 -22.25
CA PHE A 45 12.19 -23.17 -22.63
C PHE A 45 11.40 -22.79 -23.88
N TRP A 46 10.95 -21.54 -23.97
CA TRP A 46 10.18 -21.05 -25.11
C TRP A 46 11.02 -20.74 -26.34
N ASN A 47 12.31 -20.39 -26.17
CA ASN A 47 13.19 -20.05 -27.27
C ASN A 47 13.78 -21.28 -27.99
N ASN A 48 13.72 -22.47 -27.39
CA ASN A 48 14.33 -23.69 -27.93
C ASN A 48 13.57 -24.33 -29.12
N GLY A 49 12.42 -23.77 -29.53
CA GLY A 49 11.68 -24.22 -30.72
C GLY A 49 11.01 -25.60 -30.59
N GLU A 50 10.90 -26.12 -29.36
CA GLU A 50 10.23 -27.40 -29.07
C GLU A 50 8.72 -27.35 -29.41
N PRO A 51 8.11 -28.46 -29.86
CA PRO A 51 6.70 -28.48 -30.24
C PRO A 51 5.80 -28.16 -29.04
N TYR A 52 4.90 -27.19 -29.24
CA TYR A 52 4.00 -26.68 -28.19
C TYR A 52 3.09 -27.77 -27.61
N ASN A 53 3.36 -28.15 -26.35
CA ASN A 53 2.49 -29.04 -25.60
C ASN A 53 1.54 -28.24 -24.70
N ARG A 54 0.24 -28.29 -25.03
CA ARG A 54 -0.83 -27.54 -24.33
C ARG A 54 -0.90 -27.87 -22.84
N LEU A 55 -0.78 -29.15 -22.47
CA LEU A 55 -0.93 -29.59 -21.09
C LEU A 55 0.23 -29.11 -20.22
N ILE A 56 1.46 -29.25 -20.73
CA ILE A 56 2.67 -28.82 -20.03
C ILE A 56 2.66 -27.30 -19.85
N SER A 57 2.31 -26.55 -20.90
CA SER A 57 2.27 -25.09 -20.87
C SER A 57 1.21 -24.55 -19.90
N ALA A 58 0.01 -25.15 -19.92
CA ALA A 58 -1.10 -24.74 -19.05
C ALA A 58 -0.82 -24.97 -17.56
N LEU A 59 -0.05 -26.01 -17.23
CA LEU A 59 0.38 -26.28 -15.85
C LEU A 59 1.60 -25.42 -15.49
N TYR A 60 2.62 -25.36 -16.34
CA TYR A 60 3.88 -24.71 -16.05
C TYR A 60 3.72 -23.22 -15.68
N TYR A 61 2.91 -22.47 -16.45
CA TYR A 61 2.73 -21.03 -16.26
C TYR A 61 2.20 -20.63 -14.87
N PRO A 62 1.06 -21.17 -14.39
CA PRO A 62 0.57 -20.85 -13.04
C PRO A 62 1.49 -21.39 -11.95
N PHE A 63 2.08 -22.58 -12.09
CA PHE A 63 2.95 -23.15 -11.07
C PHE A 63 4.23 -22.32 -10.88
N CYS A 64 4.87 -21.87 -11.95
CA CYS A 64 6.03 -20.98 -11.86
C CYS A 64 5.68 -19.68 -11.12
N ARG A 65 4.52 -19.08 -11.42
CA ARG A 65 4.07 -17.88 -10.73
C ARG A 65 3.77 -18.14 -9.25
N LEU A 66 3.14 -19.26 -8.92
CA LEU A 66 2.85 -19.65 -7.54
C LEU A 66 4.12 -19.88 -6.73
N ILE A 67 5.07 -20.64 -7.29
CA ILE A 67 6.38 -20.91 -6.66
C ILE A 67 7.10 -19.59 -6.39
N TRP A 68 7.13 -18.68 -7.37
CA TRP A 68 7.72 -17.35 -7.20
C TRP A 68 7.08 -16.56 -6.06
N THR A 69 5.75 -16.52 -5.98
CA THR A 69 5.05 -15.83 -4.90
C THR A 69 5.27 -16.48 -3.53
N LEU A 70 5.37 -17.81 -3.48
CA LEU A 70 5.70 -18.54 -2.25
C LEU A 70 7.12 -18.22 -1.78
N CYS A 71 8.10 -18.12 -2.68
CA CYS A 71 9.45 -17.70 -2.35
C CYS A 71 9.48 -16.28 -1.75
N ILE A 72 8.72 -15.34 -2.32
CA ILE A 72 8.60 -13.98 -1.75
C ILE A 72 7.92 -14.02 -0.37
N ALA A 73 6.86 -14.83 -0.20
CA ALA A 73 6.19 -14.98 1.08
C ALA A 73 7.14 -15.54 2.17
N LEU A 74 7.96 -16.53 1.82
CA LEU A 74 9.01 -17.06 2.70
C LEU A 74 10.09 -16.03 3.02
N MET A 75 10.47 -15.18 2.06
CA MET A 75 11.39 -14.06 2.31
C MET A 75 10.82 -13.07 3.33
N ILE A 76 9.55 -12.70 3.19
CA ILE A 76 8.86 -11.80 4.14
C ILE A 76 8.81 -12.47 5.52
N TRP A 77 8.47 -13.76 5.59
CA TRP A 77 8.49 -14.53 6.82
C TRP A 77 9.86 -14.52 7.50
N CYS A 78 10.95 -14.68 6.74
CA CYS A 78 12.31 -14.57 7.26
C CYS A 78 12.64 -13.18 7.81
N CYS A 79 12.15 -12.12 7.15
CA CYS A 79 12.32 -10.75 7.64
C CYS A 79 11.58 -10.52 8.96
N LEU A 80 10.34 -11.04 9.07
CA LEU A 80 9.53 -10.94 10.29
C LEU A 80 10.12 -11.74 11.46
N SER A 81 10.75 -12.88 11.17
CA SER A 81 11.38 -13.75 12.19
C SER A 81 12.69 -13.18 12.76
N GLY A 82 13.12 -11.97 12.36
CA GLY A 82 14.37 -11.35 12.81
C GLY A 82 15.65 -11.93 12.17
N ASN A 83 15.54 -13.04 11.45
CA ASN A 83 16.64 -13.73 10.77
C ASN A 83 16.83 -13.28 9.31
N GLY A 84 16.31 -12.13 8.89
CA GLY A 84 16.41 -11.70 7.47
C GLY A 84 17.79 -11.20 7.01
N GLY A 85 18.80 -11.20 7.88
CA GLY A 85 20.19 -10.87 7.53
C GLY A 85 20.34 -9.56 6.74
N LEU A 86 21.02 -9.64 5.58
CA LEU A 86 21.26 -8.51 4.67
C LEU A 86 19.94 -7.90 4.14
N VAL A 87 18.95 -8.72 3.82
CA VAL A 87 17.68 -8.25 3.26
C VAL A 87 16.88 -7.46 4.28
N ASN A 88 16.89 -7.87 5.55
CA ASN A 88 16.26 -7.09 6.63
C ASN A 88 16.93 -5.70 6.77
N ARG A 89 18.26 -5.63 6.64
CA ARG A 89 18.99 -4.35 6.69
C ARG A 89 18.67 -3.45 5.49
N LEU A 90 18.49 -4.03 4.30
CA LEU A 90 18.04 -3.30 3.11
C LEU A 90 16.61 -2.79 3.31
N LEU A 91 15.64 -3.65 3.64
CA LEU A 91 14.23 -3.25 3.77
C LEU A 91 13.98 -2.26 4.92
N SER A 92 14.76 -2.32 6.00
CA SER A 92 14.69 -1.35 7.10
C SER A 92 15.25 0.03 6.74
N TRP A 93 15.82 0.20 5.55
CA TRP A 93 16.39 1.47 5.16
C TRP A 93 15.29 2.52 4.91
N LYS A 94 15.40 3.65 5.62
CA LYS A 94 14.49 4.81 5.49
C LYS A 94 14.34 5.33 4.06
N ALA A 95 15.28 5.02 3.17
CA ALA A 95 15.21 5.35 1.74
C ALA A 95 14.04 4.64 1.01
N PHE A 96 13.55 3.51 1.51
CA PHE A 96 12.41 2.81 0.90
C PHE A 96 11.07 3.52 1.13
N VAL A 97 10.97 4.39 2.14
CA VAL A 97 9.73 5.13 2.42
C VAL A 97 9.36 6.09 1.28
N PRO A 98 10.24 7.00 0.80
CA PRO A 98 9.94 7.81 -0.36
C PRO A 98 9.87 6.98 -1.66
N LEU A 99 10.68 5.92 -1.78
CA LEU A 99 10.67 5.06 -2.96
C LEU A 99 9.32 4.35 -3.14
N ALA A 100 8.72 3.84 -2.06
CA ALA A 100 7.43 3.16 -2.09
C ALA A 100 6.29 4.09 -2.56
N ARG A 101 6.35 5.38 -2.18
CA ARG A 101 5.41 6.40 -2.68
C ARG A 101 5.61 6.65 -4.16
N LEU A 102 6.87 6.81 -4.58
CA LEU A 102 7.19 7.01 -5.99
C LEU A 102 6.73 5.83 -6.86
N THR A 103 6.95 4.59 -6.41
CA THR A 103 6.54 3.39 -7.16
C THR A 103 5.03 3.31 -7.35
N TYR A 104 4.23 3.83 -6.41
CA TYR A 104 2.78 3.88 -6.58
C TYR A 104 2.37 4.83 -7.71
N SER A 105 2.93 6.04 -7.72
CA SER A 105 2.72 6.99 -8.81
C SER A 105 3.18 6.42 -10.17
N VAL A 106 4.36 5.81 -10.22
CA VAL A 106 4.91 5.18 -11.44
C VAL A 106 4.01 4.05 -11.94
N TYR A 107 3.47 3.22 -11.04
CA TYR A 107 2.57 2.12 -11.40
C TYR A 107 1.33 2.61 -12.15
N LEU A 108 0.71 3.71 -11.70
CA LEU A 108 -0.46 4.29 -12.35
C LEU A 108 -0.11 4.88 -13.73
N THR A 109 1.01 5.60 -13.83
CA THR A 109 1.40 6.26 -15.09
C THR A 109 1.93 5.29 -16.13
N HIS A 110 2.59 4.21 -15.70
CA HIS A 110 3.19 3.23 -16.59
C HIS A 110 2.16 2.62 -17.56
N ALA A 111 0.96 2.27 -17.08
CA ALA A 111 -0.08 1.68 -17.93
C ALA A 111 -0.45 2.59 -19.12
N TRP A 112 -0.58 3.90 -18.88
CA TRP A 112 -0.88 4.90 -19.91
C TRP A 112 0.26 5.03 -20.92
N ILE A 113 1.50 5.07 -20.44
CA ILE A 113 2.69 5.23 -21.28
C ILE A 113 2.85 4.04 -22.20
N VAL A 114 2.68 2.84 -21.65
CA VAL A 114 2.73 1.61 -22.43
C VAL A 114 1.64 1.59 -23.50
N TRP A 115 0.41 1.99 -23.16
CA TRP A 115 -0.69 2.09 -24.11
C TRP A 115 -0.39 3.05 -25.28
N ILE A 116 0.10 4.24 -24.96
CA ILE A 116 0.47 5.25 -25.98
C ILE A 116 1.63 4.73 -26.84
N PHE A 117 2.62 4.11 -26.21
CA PHE A 117 3.77 3.51 -26.91
C PHE A 117 3.33 2.45 -27.91
N TYR A 118 2.49 1.50 -27.50
CA TYR A 118 1.97 0.46 -28.41
C TYR A 118 1.04 1.02 -29.48
N SER A 119 0.20 2.02 -29.15
CA SER A 119 -0.71 2.64 -30.13
C SER A 119 0.03 3.44 -31.21
N SER A 120 1.16 4.06 -30.86
CA SER A 120 1.97 4.84 -31.80
C SER A 120 2.81 3.96 -32.74
N ARG A 121 3.02 2.68 -32.41
CA ARG A 121 3.85 1.76 -33.18
C ARG A 121 3.00 1.07 -34.25
N ARG A 122 3.38 1.25 -35.51
CA ARG A 122 2.74 0.59 -36.68
C ARG A 122 3.53 -0.60 -37.22
N GLU A 123 4.75 -0.80 -36.72
CA GLU A 123 5.68 -1.83 -37.19
C GLU A 123 5.77 -2.99 -36.19
N ARG A 124 6.17 -4.18 -36.69
CA ARG A 124 6.32 -5.39 -35.86
C ARG A 124 7.54 -5.23 -34.95
N ILE A 125 7.42 -5.73 -33.72
CA ILE A 125 8.52 -5.72 -32.75
C ILE A 125 9.38 -6.95 -32.99
N ASP A 126 10.66 -6.73 -33.23
CA ASP A 126 11.63 -7.82 -33.31
C ASP A 126 11.79 -8.45 -31.92
N LEU A 127 11.47 -9.75 -31.81
CA LEU A 127 11.57 -10.54 -30.58
C LEU A 127 13.02 -10.98 -30.30
N ASN A 128 13.97 -10.07 -30.45
CA ASN A 128 15.36 -10.30 -30.05
C ASN A 128 15.55 -9.85 -28.60
N SER A 129 16.33 -10.60 -27.80
CA SER A 129 16.57 -10.29 -26.38
C SER A 129 17.11 -8.88 -26.18
N PHE A 130 17.99 -8.41 -27.08
CA PHE A 130 18.51 -7.04 -27.04
C PHE A 130 17.43 -5.99 -27.30
N SER A 131 16.56 -6.20 -28.29
CA SER A 131 15.46 -5.29 -28.60
C SER A 131 14.45 -5.22 -27.44
N LEU A 132 14.16 -6.36 -26.81
CA LEU A 132 13.27 -6.42 -25.65
C LEU A 132 13.84 -5.66 -24.44
N LEU A 133 15.15 -5.78 -24.17
CA LEU A 133 15.81 -5.03 -23.09
C LEU A 133 15.78 -3.52 -23.34
N LEU A 134 15.97 -3.09 -24.59
CA LEU A 134 15.85 -1.67 -24.96
C LEU A 134 14.42 -1.15 -24.78
N ILE A 135 13.41 -1.91 -25.21
CA ILE A 135 12.00 -1.53 -25.04
C ILE A 135 11.64 -1.49 -23.55
N PHE A 136 12.07 -2.47 -22.77
CA PHE A 136 11.83 -2.52 -21.33
C PHE A 136 12.47 -1.32 -20.61
N SER A 137 13.76 -1.07 -20.84
CA SER A 137 14.47 0.05 -20.23
C SER A 137 13.88 1.41 -20.63
N HIS A 138 13.47 1.57 -21.89
CA HIS A 138 12.77 2.76 -22.36
C HIS A 138 11.45 3.00 -21.60
N ASN A 139 10.58 1.98 -21.54
CA ASN A 139 9.30 2.09 -20.84
C ASN A 139 9.49 2.36 -19.35
N LEU A 140 10.50 1.74 -18.74
CA LEU A 140 10.86 1.95 -17.35
C LEU A 140 11.28 3.41 -17.10
N LEU A 141 12.27 3.91 -17.85
CA LEU A 141 12.78 5.28 -17.71
C LEU A 141 11.68 6.32 -17.92
N MET A 142 10.89 6.18 -18.99
CA MET A 142 9.80 7.11 -19.28
C MET A 142 8.74 7.11 -18.17
N SER A 143 8.41 5.95 -17.62
CA SER A 143 7.45 5.82 -16.53
C SER A 143 7.93 6.42 -15.22
N TYR A 144 9.23 6.32 -14.92
CA TYR A 144 9.80 7.00 -13.76
C TYR A 144 9.78 8.52 -13.92
N ILE A 145 10.13 9.06 -15.08
CA ILE A 145 10.11 10.52 -15.34
C ILE A 145 8.69 11.07 -15.15
N ILE A 146 7.70 10.45 -15.81
CA ILE A 146 6.31 10.89 -15.74
C ILE A 146 5.72 10.65 -14.34
N GLY A 147 6.06 9.53 -13.70
CA GLY A 147 5.62 9.24 -12.33
C GLY A 147 6.15 10.25 -11.30
N ILE A 148 7.37 10.77 -11.48
CA ILE A 148 7.89 11.87 -10.65
C ILE A 148 7.04 13.13 -10.84
N ILE A 149 6.75 13.52 -12.09
CA ILE A 149 5.91 14.69 -12.38
C ILE A 149 4.51 14.51 -11.78
N PHE A 150 3.91 13.33 -11.98
CA PHE A 150 2.59 12.99 -11.45
C PHE A 150 2.55 13.04 -9.93
N SER A 151 3.57 12.48 -9.25
CA SER A 151 3.64 12.53 -7.78
C SER A 151 3.73 13.96 -7.25
N VAL A 152 4.52 14.84 -7.89
CA VAL A 152 4.60 16.25 -7.48
C VAL A 152 3.28 17.00 -7.72
N VAL A 153 2.62 16.76 -8.85
CA VAL A 153 1.38 17.47 -9.21
C VAL A 153 0.19 17.00 -8.38
N PHE A 154 0.05 15.70 -8.11
CA PHE A 154 -1.13 15.14 -7.44
C PHE A 154 -0.90 14.78 -5.97
N GLU A 155 0.23 14.14 -5.61
CA GLU A 155 0.42 13.71 -4.22
C GLU A 155 0.63 14.91 -3.29
N MET A 156 1.41 15.91 -3.70
CA MET A 156 1.69 17.09 -2.86
C MET A 156 0.43 17.89 -2.46
N PRO A 157 -0.49 18.26 -3.38
CA PRO A 157 -1.73 18.92 -2.97
C PRO A 157 -2.65 18.01 -2.17
N CYS A 158 -2.77 16.72 -2.53
CA CYS A 158 -3.62 15.77 -1.80
C CYS A 158 -3.17 15.60 -0.34
N ILE A 159 -1.86 15.52 -0.09
CA ILE A 159 -1.31 15.42 1.28
C ILE A 159 -1.63 16.70 2.08
N LYS A 160 -1.45 17.88 1.48
CA LYS A 160 -1.79 19.16 2.13
C LYS A 160 -3.28 19.22 2.46
N LEU A 161 -4.14 18.87 1.51
CA LEU A 161 -5.58 18.84 1.69
C LEU A 161 -6.01 17.89 2.81
N ASN A 162 -5.46 16.68 2.83
CA ASN A 162 -5.74 15.69 3.88
C ASN A 162 -5.33 16.21 5.27
N ASN A 163 -4.18 16.88 5.37
CA ASN A 163 -3.73 17.47 6.63
C ASN A 163 -4.66 18.60 7.12
N TYR A 164 -5.14 19.45 6.20
CA TYR A 164 -6.14 20.46 6.54
C TYR A 164 -7.44 19.81 7.00
N LEU A 165 -7.95 18.83 6.25
CA LEU A 165 -9.19 18.13 6.57
C LEU A 165 -9.10 17.44 7.95
N LEU A 166 -8.01 16.73 8.24
CA LEU A 166 -7.79 16.11 9.55
C LEU A 166 -7.72 17.14 10.68
N LYS A 167 -7.10 18.31 10.44
CA LYS A 167 -7.09 19.41 11.41
C LYS A 167 -8.52 19.94 11.65
N TYR A 168 -9.30 20.16 10.59
CA TYR A 168 -10.69 20.58 10.69
C TYR A 168 -11.58 19.56 11.41
N LEU A 169 -11.38 18.26 11.16
CA LEU A 169 -12.12 17.19 11.84
C LEU A 169 -11.78 17.11 13.32
N LYS A 170 -10.49 17.23 13.69
CA LYS A 170 -10.06 17.28 15.10
C LYS A 170 -10.66 18.48 15.83
N LEU A 171 -10.63 19.66 15.22
CA LEU A 171 -11.25 20.88 15.76
C LEU A 171 -12.77 20.74 15.91
N SER A 172 -13.42 20.06 14.96
CA SER A 172 -14.87 19.82 15.01
C SER A 172 -15.24 18.82 16.10
N ALA A 173 -14.45 17.77 16.31
CA ALA A 173 -14.63 16.81 17.40
C ALA A 173 -14.48 17.48 18.78
N ASP A 174 -13.42 18.26 18.97
CA ASP A 174 -13.16 19.03 20.19
C ASP A 174 -14.25 20.07 20.46
N LYS A 175 -14.69 20.80 19.42
CA LYS A 175 -15.83 21.72 19.54
C LYS A 175 -17.12 20.99 19.91
N ASN A 176 -17.34 19.79 19.40
CA ASN A 176 -18.54 18.99 19.69
C ASN A 176 -18.53 18.47 21.14
N GLU A 177 -17.37 18.05 21.66
CA GLU A 177 -17.20 17.70 23.08
C GLU A 177 -17.44 18.89 24.01
N ARG A 178 -16.84 20.06 23.71
CA ARG A 178 -17.15 21.29 24.46
C ARG A 178 -18.63 21.64 24.39
N ARG A 179 -19.27 21.47 23.23
CA ARG A 179 -20.71 21.73 23.11
C ARG A 179 -21.52 20.80 24.01
N LYS A 180 -21.20 19.50 24.07
CA LYS A 180 -21.85 18.51 24.97
C LYS A 180 -21.70 18.86 26.45
N GLN A 181 -20.58 19.46 26.85
CA GLN A 181 -20.37 19.96 28.21
C GLN A 181 -21.18 21.24 28.50
N LEU A 182 -21.37 22.09 27.48
CA LEU A 182 -22.11 23.35 27.59
C LEU A 182 -23.64 23.17 27.51
N VAL A 183 -24.15 22.05 26.98
CA VAL A 183 -25.58 21.74 27.11
C VAL A 183 -25.79 21.22 28.54
N PRO A 184 -26.50 21.94 29.42
CA PRO A 184 -26.85 21.38 30.71
C PRO A 184 -27.60 20.06 30.47
N LYS A 185 -27.27 19.01 31.23
CA LYS A 185 -28.11 17.80 31.26
C LYS A 185 -29.50 18.27 31.64
N PHE A 186 -30.42 18.30 30.68
CA PHE A 186 -31.84 18.39 30.98
C PHE A 186 -32.14 17.16 31.82
N HIS A 187 -32.22 17.36 33.13
CA HIS A 187 -32.76 16.38 34.03
C HIS A 187 -34.10 15.98 33.43
N LYS A 188 -34.24 14.69 33.14
CA LYS A 188 -35.49 14.11 32.66
C LYS A 188 -36.53 14.42 33.73
N ILE A 189 -37.28 15.50 33.57
CA ILE A 189 -38.43 15.78 34.41
C ILE A 189 -39.43 14.72 33.97
N GLU A 190 -39.46 13.62 34.72
CA GLU A 190 -40.58 12.70 34.71
C GLU A 190 -41.84 13.52 34.94
N GLY A 191 -42.84 13.28 34.09
CA GLY A 191 -43.98 14.15 33.93
C GLY A 191 -44.65 14.49 35.25
N ASN A 192 -44.85 15.78 35.45
CA ASN A 192 -46.21 16.24 35.65
C ASN A 192 -46.39 17.54 34.90
N THR A 193 -47.51 17.65 34.20
CA THR A 193 -47.93 18.79 33.38
C THR A 193 -47.85 20.09 34.19
N ILE A 194 -47.01 21.02 33.73
CA ILE A 194 -47.05 22.41 34.19
C ILE A 194 -47.63 23.19 33.02
N ASP A 195 -48.87 23.65 33.21
CA ASP A 195 -49.58 24.52 32.28
C ASP A 195 -48.76 25.79 32.02
N PHE A 196 -48.49 26.06 30.75
CA PHE A 196 -47.99 27.35 30.32
C PHE A 196 -49.16 28.31 30.17
N ASP A 197 -49.61 28.88 31.29
CA ASP A 197 -50.33 30.15 31.23
C ASP A 197 -49.32 31.26 30.97
N GLY A 198 -49.68 32.12 30.02
CA GLY A 198 -48.79 33.06 29.39
C GLY A 198 -48.37 34.16 30.36
N GLN A 199 -47.09 34.26 30.66
CA GLN A 199 -46.49 35.54 31.03
C GLN A 199 -45.23 35.82 30.22
N ARG A 200 -45.43 36.74 29.26
CA ARG A 200 -44.42 37.64 28.73
C ARG A 200 -43.64 38.24 29.90
N PHE A 201 -42.32 38.12 29.89
CA PHE A 201 -41.49 39.22 30.36
C PHE A 201 -40.46 39.56 29.30
N CYS A 202 -40.91 40.44 28.41
CA CYS A 202 -40.07 41.34 27.67
C CYS A 202 -39.26 42.18 28.68
N ASN A 203 -37.94 42.12 28.55
CA ASN A 203 -37.03 43.26 28.56
C ASN A 203 -37.50 44.54 29.28
N THR A 204 -36.89 44.87 30.44
CA THR A 204 -36.63 46.26 30.85
C THR A 204 -35.51 46.33 31.89
N ASN A 205 -34.31 46.64 31.40
CA ASN A 205 -33.49 47.81 31.75
C ASN A 205 -33.30 48.23 33.25
N ILE A 206 -32.02 48.22 33.67
CA ILE A 206 -31.21 49.43 34.02
C ILE A 206 -31.52 50.17 35.34
N GLN A 207 -30.51 50.13 36.23
CA GLN A 207 -29.98 51.16 37.18
C GLN A 207 -30.61 51.27 38.58
N LEU A 208 -29.82 50.98 39.64
CA LEU A 208 -29.06 51.93 40.50
C LEU A 208 -29.94 53.03 41.13
N LYS A 209 -30.32 52.88 42.41
CA LYS A 209 -29.63 53.36 43.61
C LYS A 209 -30.40 52.94 44.86
#